data_AF-A0A7S2DIB5-F1
#
_entry.id   AF-A0A7S2DIB5-F1
#
_cell.length_a   1.000
_cell.length_b   1.000
_cell.length_c   1.000
_cell.angle_alpha   90.00
_cell.angle_beta   90.00
_cell.angle_gamma   90.00
#
_symmetry.space_group_name_H-M   'P 1'
#
loop_
_entity.id
_entity.type
_entity.pdbx_description
1 polymer ?
#
loop_
_entity_poly.entity_id
_entity_poly.type
_entity_poly.pdbx_seq_one_letter_code
_entity_poly.pdbx_strand_id
1 'polypeptide(L)'
;ALLSKYEASMLQDELEAGPVANQAGNMENFERTVDTSTANRQQAVALREEEHEGRADSNTIKFFLTLGGYKFLTVGVFLLVGTAVLSLFSDLVLVRWSNQIMQSEILGISLPDGQPFLSGSAIWWAISMGCFGLSWFCGIRFICNISGWVHNLIVDRLFKAPVDRFYDKTPVGRIMNRMSFDMTDIDLQMFWKFQGVLNTIIAYLIPLVYVHIVMPTYLILGSIPFYTLIFVLVS
;
A
#
# COMPACT_ATOMS: atom_id res chain seq x y z
N ALA A 1 -24.77 -11.73 -79.13
CA ALA A 1 -23.83 -10.68 -78.66
C ALA A 1 -24.51 -9.64 -77.77
N LEU A 2 -25.69 -9.09 -78.13
CA LEU A 2 -26.36 -8.06 -77.33
C LEU A 2 -27.09 -8.59 -76.07
N LEU A 3 -27.65 -9.81 -76.11
CA LEU A 3 -28.33 -10.42 -74.96
C LEU A 3 -27.37 -10.76 -73.80
N SER A 4 -26.16 -11.22 -74.09
CA SER A 4 -25.16 -11.55 -73.06
C SER A 4 -24.60 -10.32 -72.33
N LYS A 5 -24.62 -9.13 -72.96
CA LYS A 5 -24.24 -7.88 -72.30
C LYS A 5 -25.33 -7.38 -71.35
N TYR A 6 -26.59 -7.67 -71.64
CA TYR A 6 -27.73 -7.25 -70.82
C TYR A 6 -27.89 -8.14 -69.58
N GLU A 7 -27.70 -9.45 -69.73
CA GLU A 7 -27.66 -10.37 -68.58
C GLU A 7 -26.46 -10.09 -67.66
N ALA A 8 -25.29 -9.74 -68.22
CA ALA A 8 -24.12 -9.40 -67.43
C ALA A 8 -24.30 -8.11 -66.61
N SER A 9 -25.01 -7.09 -67.12
CA SER A 9 -25.26 -5.86 -66.35
C SER A 9 -26.32 -6.06 -65.26
N MET A 10 -27.38 -6.84 -65.54
CA MET A 10 -28.40 -7.18 -64.53
C MET A 10 -27.82 -8.00 -63.38
N LEU A 11 -26.95 -8.97 -63.65
CA LEU A 11 -26.28 -9.77 -62.62
C LEU A 11 -25.31 -8.93 -61.76
N GLN A 12 -24.75 -7.85 -62.32
CA GLN A 12 -23.84 -6.97 -61.61
C GLN A 12 -24.60 -6.00 -60.68
N ASP A 13 -25.75 -5.47 -61.12
CA ASP A 13 -26.66 -4.69 -60.28
C ASP A 13 -27.28 -5.54 -59.14
N GLU A 14 -27.59 -6.82 -59.38
CA GLU A 14 -28.08 -7.74 -58.33
C GLU A 14 -26.99 -8.12 -57.31
N LEU A 15 -25.71 -8.12 -57.72
CA LEU A 15 -24.56 -8.35 -56.84
C LEU A 15 -24.27 -7.12 -55.95
N GLU A 16 -24.43 -5.92 -56.49
CA GLU A 16 -24.24 -4.64 -55.76
C GLU A 16 -25.44 -4.30 -54.84
N ALA A 17 -26.66 -4.74 -55.17
CA ALA A 17 -27.87 -4.56 -54.35
C ALA A 17 -28.13 -5.71 -53.34
N GLY A 18 -27.30 -6.76 -53.36
CA GLY A 18 -27.46 -7.95 -52.54
C GLY A 18 -27.11 -7.77 -51.04
N PRO A 19 -27.46 -8.75 -50.19
CA PRO A 19 -27.24 -8.70 -48.73
C PRO A 19 -25.77 -8.51 -48.31
N VAL A 20 -24.83 -8.70 -49.23
CA VAL A 20 -23.38 -8.54 -49.04
C VAL A 20 -22.98 -7.05 -48.93
N ALA A 21 -23.59 -6.15 -49.70
CA ALA A 21 -23.29 -4.70 -49.63
C ALA A 21 -23.78 -4.09 -48.29
N ASN A 22 -24.96 -4.53 -47.82
CA ASN A 22 -25.49 -4.14 -46.51
C ASN A 22 -24.65 -4.70 -45.34
N GLN A 23 -24.08 -5.90 -45.50
CA GLN A 23 -23.16 -6.48 -44.50
C GLN A 23 -21.82 -5.76 -44.46
N ALA A 24 -21.28 -5.35 -45.61
CA ALA A 24 -20.05 -4.55 -45.69
C ALA A 24 -20.22 -3.18 -45.01
N GLY A 25 -21.32 -2.47 -45.28
CA GLY A 25 -21.62 -1.17 -44.63
C GLY A 25 -21.86 -1.30 -43.11
N ASN A 26 -22.43 -2.41 -42.65
CA ASN A 26 -22.56 -2.68 -41.22
C ASN A 26 -21.24 -3.02 -40.54
N MET A 27 -20.33 -3.73 -41.23
CA MET A 27 -18.97 -3.98 -40.74
C MET A 27 -18.17 -2.69 -40.63
N GLU A 28 -18.23 -1.81 -41.64
CA GLU A 28 -17.50 -0.55 -41.65
C GLU A 28 -18.01 0.41 -40.57
N ASN A 29 -19.32 0.45 -40.32
CA ASN A 29 -19.89 1.20 -39.19
C ASN A 29 -19.51 0.59 -37.84
N PHE A 30 -19.46 -0.74 -37.72
CA PHE A 30 -19.03 -1.42 -36.50
C PHE A 30 -17.55 -1.13 -36.21
N GLU A 31 -16.66 -1.26 -37.18
CA GLU A 31 -15.24 -0.88 -37.06
C GLU A 31 -15.09 0.58 -36.65
N ARG A 32 -15.81 1.50 -37.28
CA ARG A 32 -15.78 2.92 -36.92
C ARG A 32 -16.25 3.18 -35.48
N THR A 33 -17.26 2.45 -34.99
CA THR A 33 -17.70 2.56 -33.58
C THR A 33 -16.69 1.96 -32.59
N VAL A 34 -16.03 0.86 -32.95
CA VAL A 34 -14.99 0.25 -32.14
C VAL A 34 -13.75 1.15 -32.08
N ASP A 35 -13.35 1.75 -33.20
CA ASP A 35 -12.23 2.71 -33.24
C ASP A 35 -12.53 3.96 -32.40
N THR A 36 -13.75 4.49 -32.48
CA THR A 36 -14.16 5.66 -31.68
C THR A 36 -14.19 5.33 -30.18
N SER A 37 -14.66 4.14 -29.82
CA SER A 37 -14.64 3.62 -28.44
C SER A 37 -13.22 3.43 -27.92
N THR A 38 -12.34 2.87 -28.75
CA THR A 38 -10.93 2.60 -28.42
C THR A 38 -10.15 3.90 -28.29
N ALA A 39 -10.38 4.88 -29.18
CA ALA A 39 -9.82 6.22 -29.10
C ALA A 39 -10.28 6.96 -27.83
N ASN A 40 -11.57 6.91 -27.48
CA ASN A 40 -12.08 7.50 -26.24
C ASN A 40 -11.49 6.83 -24.99
N ARG A 41 -11.31 5.50 -25.02
CA ARG A 41 -10.67 4.75 -23.93
C ARG A 41 -9.19 5.09 -23.81
N GLN A 42 -8.47 5.22 -24.93
CA GLN A 42 -7.07 5.66 -24.96
C GLN A 42 -6.93 7.10 -24.49
N GLN A 43 -7.84 8.00 -24.87
CA GLN A 43 -7.82 9.40 -24.44
C GLN A 43 -8.16 9.54 -22.94
N ALA A 44 -9.07 8.73 -22.42
CA ALA A 44 -9.36 8.64 -20.99
C ALA A 44 -8.21 8.00 -20.18
N VAL A 45 -7.43 7.10 -20.79
CA VAL A 45 -6.20 6.55 -20.22
C VAL A 45 -5.06 7.58 -20.29
N ALA A 46 -4.92 8.33 -21.37
CA ALA A 46 -3.89 9.37 -21.54
C ALA A 46 -4.10 10.55 -20.55
N LEU A 47 -5.34 10.96 -20.31
CA LEU A 47 -5.66 11.94 -19.24
C LEU A 47 -5.31 11.43 -17.83
N ARG A 48 -5.20 10.11 -17.66
CA ARG A 48 -4.84 9.45 -16.40
C ARG A 48 -3.32 9.33 -16.22
N GLU A 49 -2.55 9.42 -17.32
CA GLU A 49 -1.09 9.41 -17.33
C GLU A 49 -0.47 10.82 -17.18
N GLU A 50 -1.28 11.89 -17.33
CA GLU A 50 -0.87 13.27 -17.01
C GLU A 50 -0.91 13.62 -15.52
N GLU A 51 -1.30 12.68 -14.64
CA GLU A 51 -1.04 12.80 -13.20
C GLU A 51 0.48 12.84 -13.00
N HIS A 52 1.01 14.04 -12.80
CA HIS A 52 2.42 14.26 -12.51
C HIS A 52 2.89 13.28 -11.44
N GLU A 53 3.80 12.37 -11.82
CA GLU A 53 4.68 11.59 -10.93
C GLU A 53 5.64 12.53 -10.18
N GLY A 54 5.08 13.55 -9.53
CA GLY A 54 5.81 14.46 -8.68
C GLY A 54 6.35 13.67 -7.52
N ARG A 55 7.67 13.54 -7.45
CA ARG A 55 8.41 13.02 -6.31
C ARG A 55 7.82 13.64 -5.04
N ALA A 56 7.30 12.81 -4.14
CA ALA A 56 6.59 13.29 -2.96
C ALA A 56 7.50 14.26 -2.18
N ASP A 57 7.16 15.56 -2.20
CA ASP A 57 7.91 16.55 -1.44
C ASP A 57 7.78 16.23 0.06
N SER A 58 8.88 16.31 0.79
CA SER A 58 8.88 16.03 2.23
C SER A 58 7.95 16.96 2.99
N ASN A 59 7.70 18.16 2.46
CA ASN A 59 6.71 19.09 3.03
C ASN A 59 5.28 18.60 2.84
N THR A 60 4.98 17.93 1.73
CA THR A 60 3.66 17.31 1.49
C THR A 60 3.42 16.18 2.50
N ILE A 61 4.43 15.33 2.76
CA ILE A 61 4.33 14.28 3.78
C ILE A 61 4.13 14.88 5.17
N LYS A 62 4.89 15.92 5.53
CA LYS A 62 4.72 16.63 6.81
C LYS A 62 3.32 17.24 6.94
N PHE A 63 2.80 17.84 5.87
CA PHE A 63 1.45 18.39 5.84
C PHE A 63 0.39 17.32 6.12
N PHE A 64 0.46 16.17 5.44
CA PHE A 64 -0.44 15.03 5.72
C PHE A 64 -0.28 14.47 7.14
N LEU A 65 0.94 14.39 7.67
CA LEU A 65 1.19 13.96 9.05
C LEU A 65 0.61 14.94 10.07
N THR A 66 0.67 16.25 9.81
CA THR A 66 0.08 17.26 10.70
C THR A 66 -1.45 17.23 10.68
N LEU A 67 -2.06 16.91 9.53
CA LEU A 67 -3.51 16.78 9.36
C LEU A 67 -4.11 15.62 10.17
N GLY A 68 -3.44 14.46 10.17
CA GLY A 68 -3.91 13.28 10.91
C GLY A 68 -3.88 13.44 12.44
N GLY A 69 -3.20 14.47 12.94
CA GLY A 69 -3.09 14.79 14.36
C GLY A 69 -1.87 14.14 15.00
N TYR A 70 -0.92 14.99 15.43
CA TYR A 70 0.37 14.54 15.98
C TYR A 70 0.22 13.67 17.24
N LYS A 71 -0.83 13.87 18.05
CA LYS A 71 -1.03 13.16 19.33
C LYS A 71 -1.15 11.64 19.15
N PHE A 72 -2.03 11.20 18.24
CA PHE A 72 -2.24 9.77 17.97
C PHE A 72 -1.01 9.12 17.34
N LEU A 73 -0.33 9.85 16.46
CA LEU A 73 0.92 9.41 15.87
C LEU A 73 2.01 9.24 16.94
N THR A 74 2.22 10.23 17.81
CA THR A 74 3.26 10.16 18.85
C THR A 74 2.98 9.05 19.86
N VAL A 75 1.72 8.86 20.26
CA VAL A 75 1.32 7.78 21.17
C VAL A 75 1.47 6.41 20.50
N GLY A 76 1.05 6.27 19.24
CA GLY A 76 1.22 5.03 18.47
C GLY A 76 2.68 4.64 18.32
N VAL A 77 3.55 5.58 17.92
CA VAL A 77 4.99 5.33 17.80
C VAL A 77 5.61 4.96 19.15
N PHE A 78 5.25 5.67 20.23
CA PHE A 78 5.73 5.34 21.58
C PHE A 78 5.33 3.92 22.00
N LEU A 79 4.08 3.54 21.77
CA LEU A 79 3.61 2.18 22.07
C LEU A 79 4.33 1.14 21.21
N LEU A 80 4.59 1.43 19.94
CA LEU A 80 5.28 0.51 19.05
C LEU A 80 6.75 0.32 19.44
N VAL A 81 7.44 1.38 19.88
CA VAL A 81 8.76 1.25 20.52
C VAL A 81 8.65 0.38 21.79
N GLY A 82 7.63 0.61 22.61
CA GLY A 82 7.33 -0.22 23.77
C GLY A 82 7.20 -1.70 23.42
N THR A 83 6.47 -2.04 22.34
CA THR A 83 6.33 -3.43 21.90
C THR A 83 7.67 -4.06 21.53
N ALA A 84 8.52 -3.36 20.79
CA ALA A 84 9.83 -3.88 20.40
C ALA A 84 10.73 -4.11 21.61
N VAL A 85 10.71 -3.20 22.59
CA VAL A 85 11.48 -3.34 23.83
C VAL A 85 10.96 -4.52 24.67
N LEU A 86 9.65 -4.65 24.84
CA LEU A 86 9.06 -5.75 25.62
C LEU A 86 9.30 -7.11 24.96
N SER A 87 9.21 -7.19 23.64
CA SER A 87 9.54 -8.40 22.88
C SER A 87 11.01 -8.78 23.05
N LEU A 88 11.93 -7.80 23.02
CA LEU A 88 13.33 -8.05 23.33
C LEU A 88 13.54 -8.58 24.74
N PHE A 89 12.87 -8.02 25.75
CA PHE A 89 12.96 -8.55 27.11
C PHE A 89 12.47 -10.01 27.20
N SER A 90 11.38 -10.34 26.50
CA SER A 90 10.92 -11.73 26.40
C SER A 90 12.00 -12.64 25.83
N ASP A 91 12.66 -12.22 24.74
CA ASP A 91 13.74 -13.00 24.11
C ASP A 91 14.95 -13.15 25.04
N LEU A 92 15.31 -12.10 25.79
CA LEU A 92 16.42 -12.15 26.74
C LEU A 92 16.16 -13.09 27.91
N VAL A 93 14.93 -13.16 28.41
CA VAL A 93 14.54 -14.14 29.43
C VAL A 93 14.70 -15.55 28.87
N LEU A 94 14.28 -15.78 27.62
CA LEU A 94 14.41 -17.08 26.96
C LEU A 94 15.87 -17.48 26.74
N VAL A 95 16.72 -16.53 26.31
CA VAL A 95 18.17 -16.77 26.14
C VAL A 95 18.83 -17.12 27.47
N ARG A 96 18.48 -16.42 28.56
CA ARG A 96 19.01 -16.74 29.90
C ARG A 96 18.62 -18.14 30.34
N TRP A 97 17.36 -18.52 30.13
CA TRP A 97 16.89 -19.86 30.42
C TRP A 97 17.61 -20.92 29.57
N SER A 98 17.75 -20.69 28.27
CA SER A 98 18.47 -21.59 27.36
C SER A 98 19.93 -21.78 27.78
N ASN A 99 20.62 -20.71 28.19
CA ASN A 99 21.99 -20.79 28.67
C ASN A 99 22.12 -21.61 29.97
N GLN A 100 21.14 -21.50 30.88
CA GLN A 100 21.13 -22.27 32.12
C GLN A 100 20.93 -23.76 31.88
N ILE A 101 20.07 -24.13 30.92
CA ILE A 101 19.89 -25.53 30.52
C ILE A 101 21.20 -26.10 29.97
N MET A 102 21.80 -25.40 29.00
CA MET A 102 23.06 -25.82 28.41
C MET A 102 24.17 -25.99 29.46
N GLN A 103 24.24 -25.05 30.42
CA GLN A 103 25.22 -25.13 31.50
C GLN A 103 24.97 -26.31 32.44
N SER A 104 23.71 -26.63 32.75
CA SER A 104 23.36 -27.79 33.58
C SER A 104 23.70 -29.12 32.91
N GLU A 105 23.56 -29.22 31.59
CA GLU A 105 23.94 -30.39 30.80
C GLU A 105 25.46 -30.61 30.79
N ILE A 106 26.24 -29.53 30.58
CA ILE A 106 27.72 -29.60 30.58
C ILE A 106 28.28 -29.99 31.95
N LEU A 107 27.69 -29.48 33.03
CA LEU A 107 28.20 -29.69 34.40
C LEU A 107 27.56 -30.89 35.11
N GLY A 108 26.57 -31.56 34.50
CA GLY A 108 25.85 -32.69 35.10
C GLY A 108 25.03 -32.33 36.35
N ILE A 109 24.66 -31.06 36.51
CA ILE A 109 23.90 -30.55 37.65
C ILE A 109 22.40 -30.73 37.36
N SER A 110 21.58 -30.99 38.38
CA SER A 110 20.13 -31.09 38.24
C SER A 110 19.54 -29.87 37.51
N LEU A 111 18.70 -30.11 36.51
CA LEU A 111 18.06 -29.06 35.72
C LEU A 111 17.26 -28.11 36.63
N PRO A 112 17.40 -26.79 36.47
CA PRO A 112 16.49 -25.83 37.08
C PRO A 112 15.07 -26.01 36.56
N ASP A 113 14.06 -25.80 37.41
CA ASP A 113 12.65 -25.81 37.00
C ASP A 113 12.42 -24.76 35.89
N GLY A 114 11.95 -25.21 34.72
CA GLY A 114 11.74 -24.35 33.55
C GLY A 114 10.44 -23.52 33.59
N GLN A 115 9.49 -23.87 34.47
CA GLN A 115 8.19 -23.19 34.58
C GLN A 115 8.27 -21.68 34.89
N PRO A 116 9.08 -21.19 35.85
CA PRO A 116 9.17 -19.75 36.13
C PRO A 116 9.71 -18.94 34.94
N PHE A 117 10.59 -19.51 34.12
CA PHE A 117 11.15 -18.82 32.95
C PHE A 117 10.17 -18.74 31.78
N LEU A 118 9.44 -19.84 31.52
CA LEU A 118 8.40 -19.91 30.49
C LEU A 118 7.22 -18.99 30.82
N SER A 119 6.80 -18.95 32.09
CA SER A 119 5.75 -18.03 32.53
C SER A 119 6.21 -16.57 32.48
N GLY A 120 7.46 -16.29 32.82
CA GLY A 120 8.06 -14.96 32.69
C GLY A 120 8.05 -14.43 31.25
N SER A 121 8.50 -15.21 30.27
CA SER A 121 8.47 -14.80 28.86
C SER A 121 7.05 -14.63 28.31
N ALA A 122 6.12 -15.51 28.70
CA ALA A 122 4.71 -15.40 28.32
C ALA A 122 4.07 -14.10 28.82
N ILE A 123 4.41 -13.63 30.04
CA ILE A 123 3.92 -12.37 30.58
C ILE A 123 4.41 -11.18 29.75
N TRP A 124 5.71 -11.12 29.44
CA TRP A 124 6.28 -10.04 28.61
C TRP A 124 5.67 -10.01 27.21
N TRP A 125 5.46 -11.18 26.61
CA TRP A 125 4.81 -11.30 25.32
C TRP A 125 3.34 -10.84 25.36
N ALA A 126 2.59 -11.21 26.40
CA ALA A 126 1.20 -10.79 26.57
C ALA A 126 1.07 -9.26 26.71
N ILE A 127 1.97 -8.62 27.47
CA ILE A 127 2.02 -7.16 27.59
C ILE A 127 2.37 -6.52 26.24
N SER A 128 3.35 -7.08 25.51
CA SER A 128 3.72 -6.61 24.17
C SER A 128 2.54 -6.69 23.20
N MET A 129 1.78 -7.80 23.21
CA MET A 129 0.58 -7.95 22.39
C MET A 129 -0.49 -6.89 22.71
N GLY A 130 -0.70 -6.59 23.99
CA GLY A 130 -1.61 -5.52 24.41
C GLY A 130 -1.18 -4.14 23.91
N CYS A 131 0.11 -3.80 24.03
CA CYS A 131 0.68 -2.57 23.50
C CYS A 131 0.58 -2.50 21.96
N PHE A 132 0.78 -3.63 21.27
CA PHE A 132 0.65 -3.71 19.81
C PHE A 132 -0.78 -3.44 19.36
N GLY A 133 -1.75 -4.08 20.00
CA GLY A 133 -3.16 -3.84 19.75
C GLY A 133 -3.52 -2.35 19.95
N LEU A 134 -3.08 -1.74 21.05
CA LEU A 134 -3.34 -0.32 21.31
C LEU A 134 -2.67 0.59 20.25
N SER A 135 -1.43 0.30 19.87
CA SER A 135 -0.74 0.99 18.77
C SER A 135 -1.52 0.87 17.45
N TRP A 136 -2.05 -0.32 17.16
CA TRP A 136 -2.86 -0.58 15.96
C TRP A 136 -4.13 0.27 15.95
N PHE A 137 -4.84 0.33 17.08
CA PHE A 137 -6.03 1.18 17.23
C PHE A 137 -5.71 2.68 17.07
N CYS A 138 -4.57 3.14 17.61
CA CYS A 138 -4.10 4.52 17.40
C CYS A 138 -3.81 4.81 15.93
N GLY A 139 -3.18 3.87 15.22
CA GLY A 139 -2.89 3.99 13.79
C GLY A 139 -4.17 4.05 12.92
N ILE A 140 -5.17 3.23 13.22
CA ILE A 140 -6.48 3.28 12.52
C ILE A 140 -7.16 4.63 12.77
N ARG A 141 -7.17 5.12 14.01
CA ARG A 141 -7.73 6.45 14.34
C ARG A 141 -7.03 7.57 13.56
N PHE A 142 -5.71 7.49 13.43
CA PHE A 142 -4.91 8.46 12.68
C PHE A 142 -5.26 8.48 11.19
N ILE A 143 -5.30 7.32 10.53
CA ILE A 143 -5.63 7.25 9.09
C ILE A 143 -7.08 7.66 8.81
N CYS A 144 -8.03 7.27 9.66
CA CYS A 144 -9.43 7.69 9.50
C CYS A 144 -9.60 9.21 9.62
N ASN A 145 -8.80 9.86 10.47
CA ASN A 145 -8.83 11.32 10.60
C ASN A 145 -8.30 12.02 9.34
N ILE A 146 -7.22 11.49 8.75
CA ILE A 146 -6.69 11.97 7.46
C ILE A 146 -7.74 11.80 6.36
N SER A 147 -8.31 10.59 6.27
CA SER A 147 -9.33 10.24 5.28
C SER A 147 -10.55 11.16 5.37
N GLY A 148 -11.07 11.37 6.58
CA GLY A 148 -12.21 12.27 6.80
C GLY A 148 -11.91 13.71 6.36
N TRP A 149 -10.70 14.21 6.61
CA TRP A 149 -10.31 15.55 6.16
C TRP A 149 -10.19 15.65 4.64
N VAL A 150 -9.50 14.69 4.02
CA VAL A 150 -9.30 14.65 2.56
C VAL A 150 -10.65 14.50 1.85
N HIS A 151 -11.54 13.66 2.38
CA HIS A 151 -12.90 13.48 1.85
C HIS A 151 -13.67 14.80 1.88
N ASN A 152 -13.70 15.49 3.03
CA ASN A 152 -14.39 16.78 3.16
C ASN A 152 -13.81 17.86 2.23
N LEU A 153 -12.48 17.89 2.07
CA LEU A 153 -11.82 18.83 1.16
C LEU A 153 -12.25 18.59 -0.30
N ILE A 154 -12.25 17.33 -0.74
CA ILE A 154 -12.60 16.98 -2.12
C ILE A 154 -14.08 17.29 -2.38
N VAL A 155 -14.97 16.97 -1.44
CA VAL A 155 -16.40 17.28 -1.53
C VAL A 155 -16.64 18.79 -1.61
N ASP A 156 -15.99 19.59 -0.76
CA ASP A 156 -16.13 21.05 -0.79
C ASP A 156 -15.64 21.65 -2.12
N ARG A 157 -14.52 21.15 -2.65
CA ARG A 157 -14.02 21.60 -3.96
C ARG A 157 -14.91 21.17 -5.11
N LEU A 158 -15.52 19.99 -5.03
CA LEU A 158 -16.45 19.51 -6.03
C LEU A 158 -17.69 20.42 -6.09
N PHE A 159 -18.26 20.81 -4.94
CA PHE A 159 -19.41 21.72 -4.90
C PHE A 159 -19.11 23.14 -5.38
N LYS A 160 -17.85 23.59 -5.29
CA LYS A 160 -17.41 24.91 -5.77
C LYS A 160 -17.03 24.91 -7.26
N ALA A 161 -17.03 23.76 -7.93
CA ALA A 161 -16.68 23.68 -9.34
C ALA A 161 -17.78 24.33 -10.22
N PRO A 162 -17.41 25.12 -11.24
CA PRO A 162 -18.38 25.80 -12.11
C PRO A 162 -19.22 24.78 -12.89
N VAL A 163 -20.55 24.94 -12.79
CA VAL A 163 -21.54 23.98 -13.29
C VAL A 163 -21.48 23.78 -14.81
N ASP A 164 -21.10 24.83 -15.53
CA ASP A 164 -21.23 24.99 -16.99
C ASP A 164 -20.26 24.13 -17.83
N ARG A 165 -19.14 23.65 -17.28
CA ARG A 165 -18.12 22.88 -18.05
C ARG A 165 -17.91 21.45 -17.57
N PHE A 166 -18.26 21.15 -16.32
CA PHE A 166 -17.87 19.91 -15.64
C PHE A 166 -19.05 18.96 -15.42
N TYR A 167 -20.28 19.48 -15.29
CA TYR A 167 -21.45 18.69 -14.92
C TYR A 167 -22.16 18.03 -16.11
N ASP A 168 -21.98 18.55 -17.33
CA ASP A 168 -22.61 17.99 -18.54
C ASP A 168 -21.85 16.79 -19.15
N LYS A 169 -20.55 16.61 -18.84
CA LYS A 169 -19.72 15.53 -19.42
C LYS A 169 -19.57 14.29 -18.54
N THR A 170 -19.83 14.40 -17.24
CA THR A 170 -19.65 13.28 -16.31
C THR A 170 -20.77 13.24 -15.27
N PRO A 171 -21.55 12.14 -15.18
CA PRO A 171 -22.58 12.05 -14.17
C PRO A 171 -21.92 12.07 -12.78
N VAL A 172 -22.17 13.12 -12.01
CA VAL A 172 -21.59 13.38 -10.68
C VAL A 172 -21.72 12.18 -9.73
N GLY A 173 -22.82 11.44 -9.85
CA GLY A 173 -23.04 10.20 -9.08
C GLY A 173 -22.01 9.10 -9.36
N ARG A 174 -21.47 9.02 -10.59
CA ARG A 174 -20.41 8.05 -10.93
C ARG A 174 -19.06 8.45 -10.34
N ILE A 175 -18.78 9.75 -10.26
CA ILE A 175 -17.54 10.27 -9.64
C ILE A 175 -17.58 10.03 -8.13
N MET A 176 -18.70 10.35 -7.47
CA MET A 176 -18.84 10.17 -6.03
C MET A 176 -18.83 8.70 -5.61
N ASN A 177 -19.49 7.82 -6.37
CA ASN A 177 -19.49 6.38 -6.08
C ASN A 177 -18.11 5.75 -6.26
N ARG A 178 -17.38 6.20 -7.29
CA ARG A 178 -16.00 5.75 -7.53
C ARG A 178 -15.03 6.30 -6.49
N MET A 179 -15.11 7.59 -6.17
CA MET A 179 -14.25 8.25 -5.18
C MET A 179 -14.38 7.59 -3.80
N SER A 180 -15.60 7.30 -3.35
CA SER A 180 -15.82 6.65 -2.04
C SER A 180 -15.20 5.24 -1.98
N PHE A 181 -15.29 4.48 -3.07
CA PHE A 181 -14.69 3.15 -3.15
C PHE A 181 -13.16 3.23 -3.24
N ASP A 182 -12.64 4.05 -4.17
CA ASP A 182 -11.20 4.24 -4.39
C ASP A 182 -10.52 4.78 -3.11
N MET A 183 -11.16 5.71 -2.39
CA MET A 183 -10.63 6.25 -1.14
C MET A 183 -10.55 5.19 -0.04
N THR A 184 -11.57 4.34 0.09
CA THR A 184 -11.56 3.27 1.11
C THR A 184 -10.44 2.27 0.88
N ASP A 185 -10.22 1.86 -0.37
CA ASP A 185 -9.15 0.91 -0.72
C ASP A 185 -7.76 1.54 -0.54
N ILE A 186 -7.57 2.78 -1.02
CA ILE A 186 -6.32 3.52 -0.84
C ILE A 186 -5.99 3.73 0.64
N ASP A 187 -6.96 4.11 1.46
CA ASP A 187 -6.75 4.36 2.89
C ASP A 187 -6.34 3.08 3.64
N LEU A 188 -6.98 1.95 3.30
CA LEU A 188 -6.63 0.65 3.87
C LEU A 188 -5.20 0.27 3.48
N GLN A 189 -4.87 0.35 2.19
CA GLN A 189 -3.53 0.03 1.70
C GLN A 189 -2.47 0.95 2.31
N MET A 190 -2.74 2.25 2.36
CA MET A 190 -1.85 3.25 2.96
C MET A 190 -1.62 2.94 4.44
N PHE A 191 -2.66 2.56 5.19
CA PHE A 191 -2.53 2.16 6.59
C PHE A 191 -1.62 0.94 6.75
N TRP A 192 -1.84 -0.14 5.98
CA TRP A 192 -0.99 -1.33 6.05
C TRP A 192 0.47 -1.03 5.71
N LYS A 193 0.72 -0.21 4.68
CA LYS A 193 2.07 0.18 4.27
C LYS A 193 2.74 1.07 5.33
N PHE A 194 2.02 2.07 5.83
CA PHE A 194 2.54 2.99 6.84
C PHE A 194 2.88 2.27 8.15
N GLN A 195 1.95 1.46 8.65
CA GLN A 195 2.14 0.64 9.85
C GLN A 195 3.26 -0.38 9.64
N GLY A 196 3.33 -0.99 8.46
CA GLY A 196 4.41 -1.92 8.09
C GLY A 196 5.79 -1.26 8.13
N VAL A 197 5.96 -0.10 7.49
CA VAL A 197 7.24 0.64 7.48
C VAL A 197 7.67 1.03 8.90
N LEU A 198 6.77 1.59 9.71
CA LEU A 198 7.08 1.95 11.11
C LEU A 198 7.49 0.72 11.92
N ASN A 199 6.73 -0.37 11.79
CA ASN A 199 7.02 -1.61 12.49
C ASN A 199 8.37 -2.20 12.08
N THR A 200 8.66 -2.24 10.78
CA THR A 200 9.95 -2.74 10.26
C THR A 200 11.12 -1.92 10.77
N ILE A 201 11.04 -0.58 10.69
CA ILE A 201 12.10 0.30 11.18
C ILE A 201 12.37 0.04 12.66
N ILE A 202 11.33 0.03 13.49
CA ILE A 202 11.49 -0.10 14.95
C ILE A 202 11.93 -1.53 15.32
N ALA A 203 11.37 -2.55 14.67
CA ALA A 203 11.74 -3.96 14.90
C ALA A 203 13.21 -4.24 14.59
N TYR A 204 13.83 -3.53 13.64
CA TYR A 204 15.27 -3.66 13.39
C TYR A 204 16.13 -2.72 14.23
N LEU A 205 15.70 -1.47 14.44
CA LEU A 205 16.49 -0.47 15.16
C LEU A 205 16.71 -0.85 16.64
N ILE A 206 15.67 -1.31 17.35
CA ILE A 206 15.80 -1.57 18.80
C ILE A 206 16.79 -2.73 19.08
N PRO A 207 16.68 -3.91 18.43
CA PRO A 207 17.65 -4.98 18.62
C PRO A 207 19.06 -4.59 18.16
N LEU A 208 19.16 -3.82 17.07
CA LEU A 208 20.45 -3.32 16.58
C LEU A 208 21.14 -2.47 17.65
N VAL A 209 20.44 -1.50 18.23
CA VAL A 209 20.96 -0.66 19.33
C VAL A 209 21.37 -1.53 20.52
N TYR A 210 20.54 -2.50 20.90
CA TYR A 210 20.84 -3.43 21.98
C TYR A 210 22.14 -4.20 21.74
N VAL A 211 22.33 -4.76 20.54
CA VAL A 211 23.55 -5.50 20.16
C VAL A 211 24.79 -4.60 20.27
N HIS A 212 24.71 -3.34 19.83
CA HIS A 212 25.85 -2.41 19.93
C HIS A 212 26.20 -2.03 21.37
N ILE A 213 25.23 -2.01 22.28
CA ILE A 213 25.48 -1.73 23.71
C ILE A 213 26.13 -2.92 24.42
N VAL A 214 25.71 -4.14 24.08
CA VAL A 214 26.17 -5.36 24.75
C VAL A 214 27.51 -5.87 24.19
N MET A 215 27.76 -5.65 22.90
CA MET A 215 28.97 -6.15 22.24
C MET A 215 30.22 -5.32 22.60
N PRO A 216 31.39 -5.95 22.75
CA PRO A 216 32.66 -5.24 22.95
C PRO A 216 33.02 -4.34 21.77
N THR A 217 33.68 -3.21 22.04
CA THR A 217 33.97 -2.13 21.08
C THR A 217 34.73 -2.58 19.83
N TYR A 218 35.54 -3.64 19.92
CA TYR A 218 36.27 -4.19 18.77
C TYR A 218 35.35 -4.81 17.71
N LEU A 219 34.20 -5.39 18.09
CA LEU A 219 33.23 -5.93 17.13
C LEU A 219 32.45 -4.82 16.42
N ILE A 220 32.32 -3.64 17.05
CA ILE A 220 31.72 -2.46 16.42
C ILE A 220 32.60 -1.97 15.27
N LEU A 221 33.92 -1.92 15.46
CA LEU A 221 34.84 -1.58 14.38
C LEU A 221 34.76 -2.58 13.22
N GLY A 222 34.58 -3.87 13.53
CA GLY A 222 34.41 -4.94 12.56
C GLY A 222 33.06 -4.95 11.81
N SER A 223 32.00 -4.35 12.36
CA SER A 223 30.68 -4.31 11.70
C SER A 223 30.55 -3.22 10.63
N ILE A 224 31.36 -2.16 10.70
CA ILE A 224 31.42 -1.06 9.73
C ILE A 224 31.55 -1.54 8.27
N PRO A 225 32.51 -2.41 7.89
CA PRO A 225 32.62 -2.88 6.51
C PRO A 225 31.36 -3.63 6.04
N PHE A 226 30.69 -4.34 6.95
CA PHE A 226 29.45 -5.07 6.65
C PHE A 226 28.31 -4.11 6.30
N TYR A 227 28.16 -3.00 7.04
CA TYR A 227 27.18 -1.95 6.70
C TYR A 227 27.49 -1.27 5.38
N THR A 228 28.77 -0.99 5.10
CA THR A 228 29.15 -0.38 3.81
C THR A 228 28.88 -1.31 2.63
N LEU A 229 29.10 -2.61 2.79
CA LEU A 229 28.82 -3.61 1.75
C LEU A 229 27.32 -3.71 1.48
N ILE A 230 26.49 -3.76 2.54
CA ILE A 230 25.03 -3.76 2.41
C ILE A 230 24.57 -2.49 1.68
N PHE A 231 25.12 -1.32 2.04
CA PHE A 231 24.77 -0.06 1.40
C PHE A 231 25.11 -0.07 -0.10
N VAL A 232 26.29 -0.55 -0.48
CA VAL A 232 26.71 -0.66 -1.89
C VAL A 232 25.88 -1.69 -2.66
N LEU A 233 25.44 -2.77 -2.01
CA LEU A 233 24.61 -3.79 -2.66
C LEU A 233 23.17 -3.31 -2.89
N VAL A 234 22.67 -2.43 -2.01
CA VAL A 234 21.33 -1.86 -2.09
C VAL A 234 21.26 -0.64 -3.01
N SER A 235 22.34 0.14 -3.15
CA SER A 235 22.40 1.34 -4.01
C SER A 235 22.59 0.99 -5.48
#